data_AF-A0A8G2BJV7-F1
#
_entry.id   AF-A0A8G2BJV7-F1
#
_cell.length_a   1.000
_cell.length_b   1.000
_cell.length_c   1.000
_cell.angle_alpha   90.00
_cell.angle_beta   90.00
_cell.angle_gamma   90.00
#
_symmetry.space_group_name_H-M   'P 1'
#
loop_
_entity.id
_entity.type
_entity.pdbx_description
1 polymer ?
#
loop_
_entity_poly.entity_id
_entity_poly.type
_entity_poly.pdbx_seq_one_letter_code
_entity_poly.pdbx_strand_id
1 'polypeptide(L)'
;MIGASALEVRAIPPRKTGEFCGFTDAVQILQSTVPYSGPVRLTCPMAAGLYLWEREVVAPAAEKHLGSRVVRVDHLGTYSCRRIGGGTTGRPSEHATANAIDIAGFRLEDGRRITLASDWSDGSDAERAFLRAVRDGACDLFRVVLGPDYNAAHRDHFHFDMGRFGTCR
;
A
#
# COMPACT_ATOMS: atom_id res chain seq x y z
N MET A 1 10.19 -25.51 -6.80
CA MET A 1 9.14 -25.83 -5.82
C MET A 1 8.08 -24.73 -5.91
N ILE A 2 6.90 -25.04 -6.44
CA ILE A 2 5.77 -24.09 -6.45
C ILE A 2 5.09 -24.25 -5.09
N GLY A 3 5.57 -23.48 -4.10
CA GLY A 3 4.99 -23.48 -2.75
C GLY A 3 3.95 -22.38 -2.65
N ALA A 4 2.71 -22.76 -2.34
CA ALA A 4 1.53 -21.91 -2.33
C ALA A 4 1.64 -20.65 -1.45
N SER A 5 1.06 -19.55 -1.91
CA SER A 5 0.36 -18.61 -1.03
C SER A 5 -0.83 -18.02 -1.78
N ALA A 6 -1.95 -18.72 -1.70
CA ALA A 6 -3.23 -18.14 -2.06
C ALA A 6 -3.50 -16.98 -1.10
N LEU A 7 -4.06 -15.88 -1.62
CA LEU A 7 -4.62 -14.82 -0.80
C LEU A 7 -5.66 -15.43 0.14
N GLU A 8 -5.41 -15.41 1.44
CA GLU A 8 -6.38 -15.81 2.46
C GLU A 8 -6.95 -14.55 3.11
N VAL A 9 -8.28 -14.43 3.05
CA VAL A 9 -9.00 -13.30 3.60
C VAL A 9 -10.13 -13.76 4.49
N ARG A 10 -10.43 -12.94 5.50
CA ARG A 10 -11.62 -13.08 6.33
C ARG A 10 -12.55 -11.89 6.09
N ALA A 11 -13.80 -12.16 5.75
CA ALA A 11 -14.83 -11.13 5.65
C ALA A 11 -15.00 -10.39 6.99
N ILE A 12 -15.13 -9.07 6.91
CA ILE A 12 -15.41 -8.19 8.02
C ILE A 12 -16.84 -7.67 7.86
N PRO A 13 -17.73 -7.81 8.86
CA PRO A 13 -19.06 -7.24 8.81
C PRO A 13 -19.03 -5.74 8.53
N PRO A 14 -19.97 -5.21 7.73
CA PRO A 14 -20.05 -3.78 7.46
C PRO A 14 -20.22 -3.01 8.76
N ARG A 15 -19.55 -1.86 8.87
CA ARG A 15 -19.59 -1.03 10.07
C ARG A 15 -19.65 0.43 9.71
N LYS A 16 -20.65 1.14 10.23
CA LYS A 16 -20.70 2.61 10.24
C LYS A 16 -20.08 3.10 11.54
N THR A 17 -19.10 4.01 11.46
CA THR A 17 -18.43 4.57 12.66
C THR A 17 -18.53 6.09 12.74
N GLY A 18 -19.18 6.74 11.77
CA GLY A 18 -19.38 8.18 11.74
C GLY A 18 -20.29 8.57 10.58
N GLU A 19 -20.48 9.88 10.39
CA GLU A 19 -21.33 10.42 9.32
C GLU A 19 -20.87 9.96 7.94
N PHE A 20 -19.58 10.12 7.66
CA PHE A 20 -18.92 9.72 6.40
C PHE A 20 -17.93 8.55 6.59
N CYS A 21 -17.94 7.91 7.76
CA CYS A 21 -16.94 6.93 8.16
C CYS A 21 -17.54 5.56 8.37
N GLY A 22 -16.82 4.56 7.88
CA GLY A 22 -17.23 3.17 7.93
C GLY A 22 -16.94 2.46 6.63
N PHE A 23 -17.05 1.15 6.63
CA PHE A 23 -16.67 0.31 5.51
C PHE A 23 -17.74 -0.75 5.26
N THR A 24 -17.86 -1.14 4.00
CA THR A 24 -18.72 -2.20 3.50
C THR A 24 -17.90 -3.09 2.58
N ASP A 25 -18.28 -4.35 2.44
CA ASP A 25 -17.53 -5.30 1.60
C ASP A 25 -16.03 -5.29 1.92
N ALA A 26 -15.71 -5.38 3.22
CA ALA A 26 -14.36 -5.30 3.73
C ALA A 26 -13.85 -6.68 4.15
N VAL A 27 -12.54 -6.86 4.05
CA VAL A 27 -11.83 -8.07 4.44
C VAL A 27 -10.62 -7.74 5.30
N GLN A 28 -10.23 -8.69 6.14
CA GLN A 28 -8.90 -8.73 6.74
C GLN A 28 -8.06 -9.70 5.93
N ILE A 29 -6.89 -9.25 5.47
CA ILE A 29 -5.88 -10.16 4.91
C ILE A 29 -5.28 -10.96 6.06
N LEU A 30 -5.40 -12.29 5.99
CA LEU A 30 -4.78 -13.24 6.92
C LEU A 30 -3.44 -13.73 6.37
N GLN A 31 -3.38 -13.96 5.05
CA GLN A 31 -2.18 -14.35 4.33
C GLN A 31 -2.17 -13.69 2.95
N SER A 32 -1.01 -13.19 2.53
CA SER A 32 -0.75 -12.66 1.18
C SER A 32 0.57 -13.24 0.64
N THR A 33 1.18 -12.65 -0.38
CA THR A 33 2.48 -13.13 -0.88
C THR A 33 3.59 -12.96 0.17
N VAL A 34 3.49 -11.90 0.98
CA VAL A 34 4.37 -11.59 2.11
C VAL A 34 3.54 -11.04 3.28
N PRO A 35 4.01 -11.18 4.54
CA PRO A 35 3.35 -10.55 5.68
C PRO A 35 3.49 -9.03 5.66
N TYR A 36 2.55 -8.37 6.34
CA TYR A 36 2.57 -6.92 6.58
C TYR A 36 3.06 -6.59 7.99
N SER A 37 3.43 -5.32 8.20
CA SER A 37 3.88 -4.86 9.52
C SER A 37 2.81 -4.83 10.61
N GLY A 38 1.55 -4.95 10.22
CA GLY A 38 0.40 -5.06 11.11
C GLY A 38 -0.84 -5.58 10.37
N PRO A 39 -2.01 -5.60 11.02
CA PRO A 39 -3.25 -6.04 10.39
C PRO A 39 -3.67 -5.13 9.23
N VAL A 40 -3.96 -5.74 8.08
CA VAL A 40 -4.49 -5.06 6.89
C VAL A 40 -5.99 -5.34 6.79
N ARG A 41 -6.80 -4.29 6.91
CA ARG A 41 -8.27 -4.33 6.81
C ARG A 41 -8.73 -3.32 5.79
N LEU A 42 -9.24 -3.79 4.67
CA LEU A 42 -9.51 -2.98 3.48
C LEU A 42 -10.80 -3.44 2.80
N THR A 43 -11.31 -2.64 1.88
CA THR A 43 -12.34 -3.10 0.94
C THR A 43 -11.83 -4.28 0.10
N CYS A 44 -12.72 -5.16 -0.36
CA CYS A 44 -12.35 -6.30 -1.22
C CYS A 44 -11.53 -5.89 -2.47
N PRO A 45 -11.90 -4.82 -3.22
CA PRO A 45 -11.10 -4.36 -4.35
C PRO A 45 -9.69 -3.92 -3.97
N MET A 46 -9.52 -3.23 -2.83
CA MET A 46 -8.21 -2.84 -2.32
C MET A 46 -7.35 -4.05 -1.97
N ALA A 47 -7.94 -5.07 -1.32
CA ALA A 47 -7.21 -6.30 -0.97
C ALA A 47 -6.76 -7.06 -2.23
N ALA A 48 -7.62 -7.16 -3.24
CA ALA A 48 -7.28 -7.77 -4.53
C ALA A 48 -6.17 -6.99 -5.26
N GLY A 49 -6.27 -5.66 -5.30
CA GLY A 49 -5.26 -4.78 -5.90
C GLY A 49 -3.89 -4.93 -5.22
N LEU A 50 -3.86 -5.01 -3.89
CA LEU A 50 -2.60 -5.24 -3.15
C LEU A 50 -1.99 -6.60 -3.46
N TYR A 51 -2.79 -7.67 -3.47
CA TYR A 51 -2.26 -9.00 -3.81
C TYR A 51 -1.65 -9.04 -5.22
N LEU A 52 -2.30 -8.41 -6.19
CA LEU A 52 -1.76 -8.30 -7.55
C LEU A 52 -0.50 -7.42 -7.61
N TRP A 53 -0.49 -6.29 -6.91
CA TRP A 53 0.68 -5.41 -6.83
C TRP A 53 1.88 -6.11 -6.22
N GLU A 54 1.69 -6.86 -5.13
CA GLU A 54 2.76 -7.65 -4.53
C GLU A 54 3.33 -8.68 -5.52
N ARG A 55 2.45 -9.45 -6.17
CA ARG A 55 2.82 -10.57 -7.04
C ARG A 55 3.46 -10.13 -8.35
N GLU A 56 2.85 -9.15 -9.01
CA GLU A 56 3.20 -8.75 -10.38
C GLU A 56 4.18 -7.58 -10.43
N VAL A 57 4.28 -6.80 -9.36
CA VAL A 57 5.12 -5.59 -9.33
C VAL A 57 6.24 -5.72 -8.31
N VAL A 58 5.92 -5.92 -7.04
CA VAL A 58 6.92 -5.89 -5.95
C VAL A 58 7.92 -7.03 -6.08
N ALA A 59 7.44 -8.28 -6.21
CA ALA A 59 8.33 -9.43 -6.27
C ALA A 59 9.28 -9.39 -7.49
N PRO A 60 8.82 -9.13 -8.74
CA PRO A 60 9.72 -9.01 -9.88
C PRO A 60 10.67 -7.81 -9.78
N ALA A 61 10.21 -6.66 -9.25
CA ALA A 61 11.06 -5.49 -9.09
C ALA A 61 12.18 -5.74 -8.06
N ALA A 62 11.88 -6.44 -6.97
CA ALA A 62 12.86 -6.77 -5.94
C ALA A 62 13.96 -7.68 -6.49
N GLU A 63 13.60 -8.75 -7.21
CA GLU A 63 14.56 -9.62 -7.89
C GLU A 63 15.44 -8.85 -8.88
N LYS A 64 14.80 -8.06 -9.75
CA LYS A 64 15.49 -7.32 -10.82
C LYS A 64 16.48 -6.29 -10.29
N HIS A 65 16.06 -5.49 -9.32
CA HIS A 65 16.83 -4.33 -8.89
C HIS A 65 17.70 -4.61 -7.68
N LEU A 66 17.26 -5.48 -6.78
CA LEU A 66 17.92 -5.71 -5.49
C LEU A 66 18.63 -7.06 -5.42
N GLY A 67 18.30 -8.00 -6.32
CA GLY A 67 18.80 -9.38 -6.25
C GLY A 67 18.39 -10.10 -4.95
N SER A 68 17.33 -9.64 -4.30
CA SER A 68 16.84 -10.18 -3.03
C SER A 68 15.33 -10.04 -2.94
N ARG A 69 14.68 -11.06 -2.38
CA ARG A 69 13.22 -11.10 -2.23
C ARG A 69 12.76 -10.16 -1.14
N VAL A 70 11.62 -9.50 -1.37
CA VAL A 70 10.85 -8.90 -0.27
C VAL A 70 10.26 -10.02 0.59
N VAL A 71 10.36 -9.89 1.90
CA VAL A 71 9.80 -10.82 2.89
C VAL A 71 8.81 -10.16 3.85
N ARG A 72 8.66 -8.83 3.79
CA ARG A 72 7.63 -8.08 4.53
C ARG A 72 7.41 -6.69 3.94
N VAL A 73 6.17 -6.22 3.98
CA VAL A 73 5.79 -4.84 3.64
C VAL A 73 5.49 -4.05 4.93
N ASP A 74 6.15 -2.91 5.11
CA ASP A 74 5.89 -1.97 6.20
C ASP A 74 4.83 -0.94 5.74
N HIS A 75 3.76 -0.76 6.52
CA HIS A 75 2.65 0.16 6.22
C HIS A 75 2.26 1.03 7.43
N LEU A 76 1.63 2.17 7.19
CA LEU A 76 1.21 3.14 8.21
C LEU A 76 -0.27 3.03 8.58
N GLY A 77 -1.07 2.31 7.79
CA GLY A 77 -2.46 2.02 8.14
C GLY A 77 -3.37 1.88 6.93
N THR A 78 -4.61 1.53 7.22
CA THR A 78 -5.65 1.24 6.22
C THR A 78 -6.94 1.98 6.51
N TYR A 79 -7.28 2.18 7.78
CA TYR A 79 -8.48 2.90 8.21
C TYR A 79 -8.17 4.09 9.10
N SER A 80 -8.75 5.24 8.77
CA SER A 80 -8.68 6.46 9.57
C SER A 80 -9.81 7.40 9.15
N CYS A 81 -10.75 7.64 10.07
CA CYS A 81 -11.91 8.50 9.85
C CYS A 81 -11.49 9.97 9.83
N ARG A 82 -11.17 10.50 8.64
CA ARG A 82 -10.78 11.90 8.43
C ARG A 82 -11.17 12.42 7.06
N ARG A 83 -11.26 13.75 6.93
CA ARG A 83 -11.27 14.43 5.62
C ARG A 83 -9.85 14.57 5.09
N ILE A 84 -9.72 14.75 3.78
CA ILE A 84 -8.43 15.08 3.15
C ILE A 84 -7.92 16.39 3.76
N GLY A 85 -6.64 16.41 4.17
CA GLY A 85 -6.02 17.54 4.87
C GLY A 85 -6.42 17.69 6.34
N GLY A 86 -7.30 16.83 6.89
CA GLY A 86 -7.63 16.82 8.33
C GLY A 86 -8.58 17.92 8.81
N GLY A 87 -9.11 18.77 7.90
CA GLY A 87 -10.05 19.84 8.24
C GLY A 87 -11.47 19.37 8.54
N THR A 88 -12.32 20.29 9.00
CA THR A 88 -13.76 20.03 9.26
C THR A 88 -14.60 20.08 7.99
N THR A 89 -14.12 20.75 6.94
CA THR A 89 -14.76 20.86 5.62
C THR A 89 -13.97 20.08 4.56
N GLY A 90 -14.52 19.95 3.35
CA GLY A 90 -13.87 19.27 2.24
C GLY A 90 -14.25 17.79 2.11
N ARG A 91 -13.54 17.04 1.27
CA ARG A 91 -13.89 15.66 0.92
C ARG A 91 -13.39 14.65 1.97
N PRO A 92 -14.16 13.61 2.32
CA PRO A 92 -13.65 12.46 3.06
C PRO A 92 -12.43 11.84 2.35
N SER A 93 -11.47 11.35 3.13
CA SER A 93 -10.37 10.52 2.61
C SER A 93 -10.87 9.10 2.33
N GLU A 94 -10.27 8.41 1.36
CA GLU A 94 -10.55 6.99 1.11
C GLU A 94 -10.15 6.09 2.30
N HIS A 95 -9.26 6.56 3.21
CA HIS A 95 -9.05 5.88 4.50
C HIS A 95 -10.28 5.86 5.41
N ALA A 96 -11.20 6.83 5.27
CA ALA A 96 -12.43 6.86 6.07
C ALA A 96 -13.38 5.71 5.72
N THR A 97 -13.12 5.02 4.61
CA THR A 97 -13.88 3.88 4.11
C THR A 97 -13.08 2.60 3.96
N ALA A 98 -11.87 2.54 4.55
CA ALA A 98 -10.92 1.44 4.38
C ALA A 98 -10.58 1.15 2.89
N ASN A 99 -10.69 2.17 2.05
CA ASN A 99 -10.47 2.10 0.60
C ASN A 99 -9.09 2.68 0.21
N ALA A 100 -8.16 2.69 1.16
CA ALA A 100 -6.80 3.18 0.97
C ALA A 100 -5.79 2.52 1.93
N ILE A 101 -4.52 2.52 1.55
CA ILE A 101 -3.39 2.07 2.38
C ILE A 101 -2.18 2.98 2.18
N ASP A 102 -1.43 3.19 3.26
CA ASP A 102 -0.17 3.93 3.23
C ASP A 102 1.01 2.96 3.41
N ILE A 103 1.89 2.82 2.41
CA ILE A 103 3.05 1.92 2.38
C ILE A 103 4.33 2.69 2.69
N ALA A 104 5.06 2.31 3.76
CA ALA A 104 6.27 3.00 4.22
C ALA A 104 7.59 2.37 3.74
N GLY A 105 7.57 1.08 3.37
CA GLY A 105 8.79 0.40 2.93
C GLY A 105 8.69 -1.12 2.90
N PHE A 106 9.85 -1.76 2.76
CA PHE A 106 10.01 -3.18 2.50
C PHE A 106 11.17 -3.77 3.31
N ARG A 107 11.05 -5.04 3.70
CA ARG A 107 12.14 -5.84 4.28
C ARG A 107 12.54 -6.92 3.31
N LEU A 108 13.84 -7.15 3.16
CA LEU A 108 14.38 -8.14 2.26
C LEU A 108 14.87 -9.38 3.01
N GLU A 109 14.97 -10.50 2.29
CA GLU A 109 15.49 -11.77 2.80
C GLU A 109 16.94 -11.67 3.29
N ASP A 110 17.75 -10.79 2.68
CA ASP A 110 19.14 -10.55 3.08
C ASP A 110 19.29 -9.61 4.29
N GLY A 111 18.18 -9.22 4.92
CA GLY A 111 18.15 -8.38 6.12
C GLY A 111 18.09 -6.88 5.85
N ARG A 112 18.20 -6.43 4.59
CA ARG A 112 18.02 -5.00 4.26
C ARG A 112 16.62 -4.52 4.58
N ARG A 113 16.53 -3.24 4.98
CA ARG A 113 15.30 -2.47 5.09
C ARG A 113 15.38 -1.32 4.10
N ILE A 114 14.39 -1.24 3.22
CA ILE A 114 14.22 -0.12 2.29
C ILE A 114 12.99 0.66 2.74
N THR A 115 13.12 1.97 2.91
CA THR A 115 12.07 2.88 3.37
C THR A 115 11.93 4.07 2.44
N LEU A 116 10.72 4.58 2.30
CA LEU A 116 10.50 5.80 1.50
C LEU A 116 11.14 7.03 2.15
N ALA A 117 11.14 7.08 3.48
CA ALA A 117 11.70 8.20 4.23
C ALA A 117 13.20 8.43 3.98
N SER A 118 13.98 7.37 3.72
CA SER A 118 15.44 7.46 3.55
C SER A 118 15.85 7.13 2.12
N ASP A 119 15.31 6.06 1.55
CA ASP A 119 15.91 5.45 0.36
C ASP A 119 15.29 5.97 -0.94
N TRP A 120 14.23 6.79 -0.86
CA TRP A 120 13.62 7.41 -2.04
C TRP A 120 14.60 8.32 -2.80
N SER A 121 15.44 9.05 -2.05
CA SER A 121 16.43 10.00 -2.57
C SER A 121 17.86 9.54 -2.26
N ASP A 122 18.11 9.06 -1.04
CA ASP A 122 19.47 8.84 -0.54
C ASP A 122 19.92 7.37 -0.60
N GLY A 123 19.04 6.46 -1.05
CA GLY A 123 19.36 5.04 -1.25
C GLY A 123 20.37 4.83 -2.39
N SER A 124 20.84 3.60 -2.55
CA SER A 124 21.60 3.20 -3.74
C SER A 124 20.77 3.36 -5.02
N ASP A 125 21.42 3.37 -6.20
CA ASP A 125 20.72 3.37 -7.49
C ASP A 125 19.73 2.20 -7.61
N ALA A 126 20.11 1.04 -7.08
CA ALA A 126 19.26 -0.16 -7.02
C ALA A 126 18.00 0.06 -6.17
N GLU A 127 18.15 0.61 -4.96
CA GLU A 127 17.04 0.87 -4.04
C GLU A 127 16.10 1.95 -4.58
N ARG A 128 16.65 3.03 -5.14
CA ARG A 128 15.85 4.06 -5.81
C ARG A 128 15.09 3.48 -6.99
N ALA A 129 15.76 2.70 -7.86
CA ALA A 129 15.12 2.09 -9.02
C ALA A 129 14.02 1.11 -8.62
N PHE A 130 14.23 0.31 -7.58
CA PHE A 130 13.21 -0.55 -6.99
C PHE A 130 11.99 0.27 -6.53
N LEU A 131 12.22 1.33 -5.74
CA LEU A 131 11.14 2.17 -5.22
C LEU A 131 10.34 2.88 -6.33
N ARG A 132 11.02 3.33 -7.40
CA ARG A 132 10.33 3.89 -8.57
C ARG A 132 9.52 2.83 -9.31
N ALA A 133 10.09 1.65 -9.54
CA ALA A 133 9.39 0.56 -10.21
C ALA A 133 8.12 0.12 -9.46
N VAL A 134 8.17 0.01 -8.14
CA VAL A 134 6.98 -0.38 -7.34
C VAL A 134 5.92 0.70 -7.29
N ARG A 135 6.30 1.99 -7.31
CA ARG A 135 5.39 3.12 -7.43
C ARG A 135 4.72 3.15 -8.80
N ASP A 136 5.49 3.00 -9.86
CA ASP A 136 4.99 3.07 -11.24
C ASP A 136 4.04 1.91 -11.54
N GLY A 137 4.40 0.68 -11.16
CA GLY A 137 3.52 -0.48 -11.34
C GLY A 137 2.25 -0.42 -10.48
N ALA A 138 2.24 0.34 -9.38
CA ALA A 138 1.01 0.59 -8.62
C ALA A 138 0.01 1.44 -9.42
N CYS A 139 0.47 2.31 -10.32
CA CYS A 139 -0.40 3.23 -11.05
C CYS A 139 -1.35 2.53 -12.05
N ASP A 140 -1.04 1.30 -12.46
CA ASP A 140 -1.91 0.48 -13.31
C ASP A 140 -3.01 -0.25 -12.50
N LEU A 141 -2.84 -0.34 -11.18
CA LEU A 141 -3.70 -1.13 -10.29
C LEU A 141 -4.59 -0.26 -9.39
N PHE A 142 -4.11 0.93 -9.01
CA PHE A 142 -4.81 1.84 -8.11
C PHE A 142 -5.22 3.12 -8.85
N ARG A 143 -6.29 3.76 -8.39
CA ARG A 143 -6.80 4.99 -9.00
C ARG A 143 -5.96 6.19 -8.60
N VAL A 144 -5.51 6.21 -7.35
CA VAL A 144 -4.59 7.22 -6.84
C VAL A 144 -3.36 6.54 -6.28
N VAL A 145 -2.21 6.99 -6.75
CA VAL A 145 -0.88 6.69 -6.21
C VAL A 145 -0.19 8.02 -5.95
N LEU A 146 0.09 8.30 -4.67
CA LEU A 146 0.84 9.48 -4.24
C LEU A 146 2.09 9.03 -3.52
N GLY A 147 3.25 9.56 -3.88
CA GLY A 147 4.52 9.29 -3.22
C GLY A 147 5.29 10.56 -2.85
N PRO A 148 6.58 10.42 -2.52
CA PRO A 148 7.37 11.55 -2.04
C PRO A 148 7.53 12.69 -3.05
N ASP A 149 7.40 12.41 -4.35
CA ASP A 149 7.45 13.42 -5.41
C ASP A 149 6.12 14.21 -5.55
N TYR A 150 5.03 13.79 -4.89
CA TYR A 150 3.76 14.48 -4.94
C TYR A 150 3.71 15.72 -4.04
N ASN A 151 3.99 15.56 -2.74
CA ASN A 151 4.09 16.65 -1.77
C ASN A 151 4.73 16.21 -0.44
N ALA A 152 5.01 17.19 0.44
CA ALA A 152 5.66 16.97 1.73
C ALA A 152 4.89 16.05 2.70
N ALA A 153 3.57 15.87 2.52
CA ALA A 153 2.76 14.99 3.36
C ALA A 153 2.95 13.50 3.01
N HIS A 154 3.45 13.20 1.81
CA HIS A 154 3.69 11.83 1.32
C HIS A 154 5.19 11.52 1.20
N ARG A 155 6.05 12.30 1.88
CA ARG A 155 7.51 12.17 1.77
C ARG A 155 8.07 10.83 2.26
N ASP A 156 7.33 10.13 3.09
CA ASP A 156 7.78 8.94 3.82
C ASP A 156 6.91 7.70 3.56
N HIS A 157 5.95 7.79 2.64
CA HIS A 157 5.10 6.67 2.25
C HIS A 157 4.49 6.85 0.86
N PHE A 158 4.05 5.74 0.28
CA PHE A 158 3.10 5.76 -0.81
C PHE A 158 1.67 5.71 -0.27
N HIS A 159 0.78 6.54 -0.78
CA HIS A 159 -0.66 6.43 -0.59
C HIS A 159 -1.28 5.76 -1.82
N PHE A 160 -1.95 4.63 -1.62
CA PHE A 160 -2.71 3.94 -2.67
C PHE A 160 -4.19 3.97 -2.32
N ASP A 161 -5.04 4.42 -3.25
CA ASP A 161 -6.49 4.37 -3.09
C ASP A 161 -7.25 4.00 -4.38
N MET A 162 -8.49 3.53 -4.21
CA MET A 162 -9.43 3.16 -5.28
C MET A 162 -10.56 4.18 -5.43
N GLY A 163 -10.29 5.45 -5.09
CA GLY A 163 -11.22 6.54 -5.19
C GLY A 163 -11.60 6.87 -6.64
N ARG A 164 -12.55 7.80 -6.80
CA ARG A 164 -13.10 8.13 -8.13
C ARG A 164 -12.10 8.84 -9.05
N PHE A 165 -11.11 9.52 -8.47
CA PHE A 165 -10.17 10.41 -9.17
C PHE A 165 -8.91 9.64 -9.57
N GLY A 166 -8.26 10.07 -10.66
CA GLY A 166 -7.04 9.45 -11.16
C GLY A 166 -5.83 10.34 -10.92
N THR A 167 -4.83 9.85 -10.17
CA THR A 167 -3.53 10.52 -10.00
C THR A 167 -2.43 9.48 -9.84
N CYS A 168 -1.30 9.66 -10.51
CA CYS A 168 -0.09 8.84 -10.31
C CYS A 168 1.10 9.80 -10.20
N ARG A 169 1.58 10.08 -8.98
CA ARG A 169 2.66 11.02 -8.70
C ARG A 169 3.51 10.63 -7.50
#